data_AF-A0AAD8C1F7-F1
#
_entry.id   AF-A0AAD8C1F7-F1
#
_cell.length_a   1.000
_cell.length_b   1.000
_cell.length_c   1.000
_cell.angle_alpha   90.00
_cell.angle_beta   90.00
_cell.angle_gamma   90.00
#
_symmetry.space_group_name_H-M   'P 1'
#
loop_
_entity.id
_entity.type
_entity.pdbx_description
1 polymer ?
#
loop_
_entity_poly.entity_id
_entity_poly.type
_entity_poly.pdbx_seq_one_letter_code
_entity_poly.pdbx_strand_id
1 'polypeptide(L)'
;MTTRNIQHPKYVFGILQTPSEDQQISRPTSAISSNSNSTGNRKKPLALPTPLHTVSHRPQTPGKSSTSYTPYTTTSTVSNENSSSAIVAIVEGRGQARGEVGISSLDLKQSILTLSQFSDSNTYEKTMAKLYHLNPLEILLPNTLCESVNNKLFIQLNINFPSIPKISVQRHYYNESKGLYYIKHLCASEYTNIELQISTK
;
A
#
# COMPACT_ATOMS: atom_id res chain seq x y z
N MET A 1 -15.53 -16.76 -22.26
CA MET A 1 -14.19 -17.18 -21.80
C MET A 1 -13.36 -15.92 -21.61
N THR A 2 -13.23 -15.44 -20.36
CA THR A 2 -12.47 -14.22 -20.06
C THR A 2 -10.98 -14.55 -20.02
N THR A 3 -10.20 -13.96 -20.92
CA THR A 3 -8.75 -14.15 -21.03
C THR A 3 -8.07 -13.75 -19.73
N ARG A 4 -7.32 -14.67 -19.11
CA ARG A 4 -6.55 -14.37 -17.89
C ARG A 4 -5.37 -13.48 -18.26
N ASN A 5 -5.40 -12.23 -17.85
CA ASN A 5 -4.27 -11.29 -18.04
C ASN A 5 -3.22 -11.53 -16.95
N ILE A 6 -2.52 -12.67 -17.04
CA ILE A 6 -1.37 -13.00 -16.20
C ILE A 6 -0.13 -12.77 -17.04
N GLN A 7 0.76 -11.90 -16.58
CA GLN A 7 2.02 -11.62 -17.27
C GLN A 7 3.17 -12.29 -16.52
N HIS A 8 4.19 -12.71 -17.27
CA HIS A 8 5.45 -13.12 -16.68
C HIS A 8 6.26 -11.88 -16.26
N PRO A 9 7.10 -11.99 -15.22
CA PRO A 9 7.91 -10.88 -14.76
C PRO A 9 8.86 -10.43 -15.87
N LYS A 10 8.97 -9.11 -16.06
CA LYS A 10 9.92 -8.51 -17.02
C LYS A 10 11.31 -8.28 -16.42
N TYR A 11 11.46 -8.55 -15.12
CA TYR A 11 12.67 -8.29 -14.35
C TYR A 11 13.58 -9.52 -14.29
N VAL A 12 14.89 -9.29 -14.37
CA VAL A 12 15.91 -10.32 -14.19
C VAL A 12 16.12 -10.53 -12.69
N PHE A 13 15.72 -11.68 -12.16
CA PHE A 13 15.90 -12.02 -10.75
C PHE A 13 17.38 -12.32 -10.38
N GLY A 14 18.26 -12.49 -11.35
CA GLY A 14 19.64 -12.95 -11.18
C GLY A 14 20.65 -11.95 -10.58
N ILE A 15 20.27 -10.68 -10.37
CA ILE A 15 21.14 -9.68 -9.73
C ILE A 15 21.23 -9.84 -8.21
N LEU A 16 20.31 -10.59 -7.59
CA LEU A 16 20.37 -10.94 -6.18
C LEU A 16 20.62 -12.44 -6.08
N GLN A 17 21.85 -12.82 -5.74
CA GLN A 17 22.18 -14.20 -5.42
C GLN A 17 21.29 -14.60 -4.23
N THR A 18 20.36 -15.53 -4.44
CA THR A 18 19.52 -16.00 -3.33
C THR A 18 20.45 -16.68 -2.32
N PRO A 19 20.44 -16.30 -1.03
CA PRO A 19 21.27 -16.97 -0.04
C PRO A 19 21.00 -18.48 -0.07
N SER A 20 22.07 -19.28 -0.01
CA SER A 20 22.00 -20.74 0.08
C SER A 20 21.19 -21.16 1.30
N GLU A 21 20.50 -22.29 1.24
CA GLU A 21 19.60 -22.79 2.31
C GLU A 21 20.32 -23.11 3.64
N ASP A 22 21.64 -23.04 3.68
CA ASP A 22 22.48 -23.48 4.81
C ASP A 22 22.60 -22.46 5.97
N GLN A 23 22.00 -21.27 5.88
CA GLN A 23 21.96 -20.33 7.01
C GLN A 23 20.71 -20.57 7.88
N GLN A 24 20.79 -21.57 8.77
CA GLN A 24 19.81 -21.77 9.83
C GLN A 24 19.79 -20.58 10.81
N ILE A 25 18.81 -19.68 10.65
CA ILE A 25 18.51 -18.64 11.64
C ILE A 25 17.42 -19.19 12.57
N SER A 26 17.77 -19.36 13.85
CA SER A 26 16.90 -19.85 14.92
C SER A 26 15.64 -18.99 15.11
N ARG A 27 14.48 -19.65 15.13
CA ARG A 27 13.14 -19.07 15.26
C ARG A 27 12.78 -18.80 16.73
N PRO A 28 12.46 -17.56 17.16
CA PRO A 28 11.95 -17.33 18.50
C PRO A 28 10.44 -17.63 18.57
N THR A 29 10.04 -18.47 19.52
CA THR A 29 8.64 -18.73 19.92
C THR A 29 8.26 -17.81 21.07
N SER A 30 7.24 -16.97 20.92
CA SER A 30 6.66 -16.17 21.99
C SER A 30 5.37 -16.80 22.53
N ALA A 31 5.39 -17.13 23.83
CA ALA A 31 4.24 -17.59 24.61
C ALA A 31 3.43 -16.40 25.14
N ILE A 32 2.11 -16.57 25.19
CA ILE A 32 1.12 -15.59 25.66
C ILE A 32 0.95 -15.71 27.19
N SER A 33 0.92 -14.58 27.89
CA SER A 33 0.44 -14.48 29.28
C SER A 33 -0.51 -13.28 29.45
N SER A 34 -1.62 -13.53 30.13
CA SER A 34 -2.84 -12.71 30.29
C SER A 34 -2.86 -11.79 31.53
N ASN A 35 -3.91 -10.93 31.59
CA ASN A 35 -4.53 -10.18 32.74
C ASN A 35 -4.00 -8.74 33.04
N SER A 36 -4.77 -7.67 33.38
CA SER A 36 -6.20 -7.41 33.69
C SER A 36 -6.58 -5.90 33.55
N ASN A 37 -7.89 -5.63 33.42
CA ASN A 37 -8.73 -4.41 33.63
C ASN A 37 -8.15 -3.04 34.06
N SER A 38 -8.64 -1.95 33.43
CA SER A 38 -9.30 -0.83 34.15
C SER A 38 -10.10 0.12 33.22
N THR A 39 -11.17 0.69 33.78
CA THR A 39 -12.15 1.62 33.21
C THR A 39 -11.74 3.10 33.36
N GLY A 40 -12.04 3.98 32.39
CA GLY A 40 -11.84 5.42 32.57
C GLY A 40 -12.42 6.33 31.48
N ASN A 41 -13.20 7.32 31.90
CA ASN A 41 -14.05 8.24 31.14
C ASN A 41 -13.34 9.20 30.15
N ARG A 42 -14.03 9.53 29.04
CA ARG A 42 -13.67 10.60 28.07
C ARG A 42 -14.29 11.95 28.43
N LYS A 43 -13.52 13.03 28.29
CA LYS A 43 -14.03 14.41 28.10
C LYS A 43 -13.28 15.07 26.93
N LYS A 44 -14.02 15.67 25.99
CA LYS A 44 -13.55 16.69 25.01
C LYS A 44 -13.78 18.08 25.63
N PRO A 45 -13.09 19.17 25.24
CA PRO A 45 -13.60 20.06 24.16
C PRO A 45 -12.53 20.90 23.41
N LEU A 46 -12.92 21.60 22.34
CA LEU A 46 -12.90 23.08 22.15
C LEU A 46 -13.01 23.46 20.66
N ALA A 47 -13.87 24.44 20.36
CA ALA A 47 -14.04 25.11 19.06
C ALA A 47 -13.70 26.60 19.20
N LEU A 48 -13.21 27.23 18.12
CA LEU A 48 -12.71 28.61 18.05
C LEU A 48 -13.72 29.54 17.32
N PRO A 49 -13.83 30.85 17.64
CA PRO A 49 -14.80 31.75 17.03
C PRO A 49 -14.23 32.69 15.94
N THR A 50 -15.11 33.08 15.01
CA THR A 50 -14.97 34.06 13.91
C THR A 50 -15.09 35.52 14.39
N PRO A 51 -14.49 36.51 13.71
CA PRO A 51 -14.87 37.92 13.85
C PRO A 51 -15.54 38.54 12.61
N LEU A 52 -16.35 39.56 12.91
CA LEU A 52 -17.33 40.28 12.10
C LEU A 52 -16.78 41.32 11.10
N HIS A 53 -17.63 41.62 10.11
CA HIS A 53 -17.52 42.69 9.11
C HIS A 53 -17.75 44.09 9.69
N THR A 54 -17.07 45.09 9.12
CA THR A 54 -17.42 46.53 9.21
C THR A 54 -17.49 47.13 7.81
N VAL A 55 -18.47 48.01 7.59
CA VAL A 55 -18.83 48.67 6.33
C VAL A 55 -18.49 50.16 6.43
N SER A 56 -17.93 50.77 5.37
CA SER A 56 -18.19 52.19 5.02
C SER A 56 -17.68 52.56 3.62
N HIS A 57 -18.11 53.72 3.11
CA HIS A 57 -18.49 54.03 1.72
C HIS A 57 -17.46 54.79 0.83
N ARG A 58 -17.53 54.51 -0.50
CA ARG A 58 -17.55 55.37 -1.73
C ARG A 58 -16.50 56.51 -1.90
N PRO A 59 -15.81 56.69 -3.07
CA PRO A 59 -16.38 57.35 -4.27
C PRO A 59 -16.00 56.84 -5.68
N GLN A 60 -16.86 57.22 -6.64
CA GLN A 60 -16.77 57.01 -8.10
C GLN A 60 -15.79 57.98 -8.78
N THR A 61 -15.22 57.57 -9.91
CA THR A 61 -14.86 58.43 -11.08
C THR A 61 -14.61 57.55 -12.33
N PRO A 62 -14.53 58.09 -13.57
CA PRO A 62 -15.26 57.60 -14.74
C PRO A 62 -14.38 56.89 -15.78
N GLY A 63 -15.04 56.18 -16.71
CA GLY A 63 -14.41 55.21 -17.60
C GLY A 63 -13.44 55.72 -18.67
N LYS A 64 -12.81 54.75 -19.34
CA LYS A 64 -12.31 54.78 -20.72
C LYS A 64 -11.97 53.35 -21.20
N SER A 65 -12.67 52.96 -22.27
CA SER A 65 -12.17 52.33 -23.50
C SER A 65 -11.19 51.14 -23.44
N SER A 66 -11.71 50.00 -23.92
CA SER A 66 -11.08 49.08 -24.89
C SER A 66 -9.65 48.62 -24.61
N THR A 67 -9.51 47.39 -24.10
CA THR A 67 -8.79 46.34 -24.85
C THR A 67 -9.22 44.98 -24.31
N SER A 68 -9.89 44.18 -25.13
CA SER A 68 -10.12 42.76 -24.91
C SER A 68 -8.77 42.02 -25.01
N TYR A 69 -7.98 42.03 -23.93
CA TYR A 69 -6.94 41.03 -23.75
C TYR A 69 -7.62 39.80 -23.19
N THR A 70 -7.87 38.84 -24.08
CA THR A 70 -8.08 37.44 -23.68
C THR A 70 -6.90 37.04 -22.80
N PRO A 71 -7.10 36.70 -21.51
CA PRO A 71 -6.04 36.08 -20.76
C PRO A 71 -5.73 34.77 -21.48
N TYR A 72 -4.51 34.66 -22.00
CA TYR A 72 -3.95 33.36 -22.34
C TYR A 72 -4.07 32.53 -21.07
N THR A 73 -5.00 31.58 -21.07
CA THR A 73 -5.01 30.48 -20.13
C THR A 73 -3.70 29.75 -20.36
N THR A 74 -2.68 30.12 -19.60
CA THR A 74 -1.56 29.23 -19.33
C THR A 74 -2.21 27.96 -18.82
N THR A 75 -2.22 26.93 -19.66
CA THR A 75 -2.50 25.58 -19.24
C THR A 75 -1.41 25.24 -18.22
N SER A 76 -1.71 25.51 -16.96
CA SER A 76 -1.02 24.88 -15.85
C SER A 76 -1.26 23.39 -16.04
N THR A 77 -0.30 22.71 -16.66
CA THR A 77 -0.12 21.28 -16.44
C THR A 77 0.18 21.15 -14.96
N VAL A 78 -0.88 21.10 -14.14
CA VAL A 78 -0.83 20.45 -12.85
C VAL A 78 -0.33 19.05 -13.18
N SER A 79 0.97 18.84 -13.00
CA SER A 79 1.57 17.51 -13.00
C SER A 79 0.70 16.67 -12.09
N ASN A 80 0.05 15.67 -12.66
CA ASN A 80 -0.84 14.79 -11.93
C ASN A 80 0.04 14.04 -10.91
N GLU A 81 0.19 14.61 -9.70
CA GLU A 81 1.07 14.08 -8.65
C GLU A 81 0.61 12.69 -8.19
N ASN A 82 -0.63 12.33 -8.53
CA ASN A 82 -1.23 11.00 -8.34
C ASN A 82 -0.87 9.97 -9.42
N SER A 83 0.35 10.01 -9.97
CA SER A 83 0.84 8.87 -10.75
C SER A 83 1.23 7.75 -9.81
N SER A 84 0.55 6.60 -9.92
CA SER A 84 0.88 5.34 -9.25
C SER A 84 2.39 5.08 -9.33
N SER A 85 3.02 4.78 -8.19
CA SER A 85 4.44 4.43 -8.11
C SER A 85 4.70 3.16 -7.32
N ALA A 86 3.65 2.51 -6.82
CA ALA A 86 3.77 1.35 -5.95
C ALA A 86 3.75 0.03 -6.73
N ILE A 87 4.74 -0.83 -6.51
CA ILE A 87 4.65 -2.25 -6.84
C ILE A 87 4.17 -2.99 -5.60
N VAL A 88 3.13 -3.82 -5.73
CA VAL A 88 2.53 -4.50 -4.58
C VAL A 88 2.61 -6.02 -4.73
N ALA A 89 3.18 -6.71 -3.75
CA ALA A 89 3.17 -8.17 -3.64
C ALA A 89 2.12 -8.61 -2.61
N ILE A 90 1.36 -9.66 -2.94
CA ILE A 90 0.28 -10.18 -2.08
C ILE A 90 0.41 -11.69 -1.89
N VAL A 91 0.19 -12.15 -0.66
CA VAL A 91 0.10 -13.58 -0.30
C VAL A 91 -1.07 -13.82 0.65
N GLU A 92 -1.78 -14.93 0.43
CA GLU A 92 -2.75 -15.48 1.38
C GLU A 92 -2.10 -16.54 2.26
N GLY A 93 -2.24 -16.40 3.58
CA GLY A 93 -1.72 -17.33 4.57
C GLY A 93 -2.45 -18.68 4.55
N ARG A 94 -1.72 -19.74 4.94
CA ARG A 94 -2.24 -21.12 5.05
C ARG A 94 -1.92 -21.70 6.42
N GLY A 95 -2.60 -22.78 6.80
CA GLY A 95 -2.38 -23.43 8.10
C GLY A 95 -2.70 -22.48 9.26
N GLN A 96 -1.72 -22.21 10.12
CA GLN A 96 -1.87 -21.32 11.28
C GLN A 96 -2.12 -19.85 10.91
N ALA A 97 -1.71 -19.43 9.71
CA ALA A 97 -1.97 -18.08 9.17
C ALA A 97 -3.20 -18.06 8.24
N ARG A 98 -4.05 -19.09 8.26
CA ARG A 98 -5.22 -19.14 7.38
C ARG A 98 -6.17 -17.98 7.67
N GLY A 99 -6.61 -17.31 6.61
CA GLY A 99 -7.47 -16.12 6.72
C GLY A 99 -6.69 -14.83 6.94
N GLU A 100 -5.36 -14.89 6.97
CA GLU A 100 -4.50 -13.71 6.94
C GLU A 100 -4.02 -13.41 5.53
N VAL A 101 -3.83 -12.12 5.26
CA VAL A 101 -3.26 -11.62 4.02
C VAL A 101 -2.01 -10.83 4.35
N GLY A 102 -0.90 -11.19 3.69
CA GLY A 102 0.33 -10.41 3.68
C GLY A 102 0.38 -9.53 2.44
N ILE A 103 0.62 -8.23 2.63
CA ILE A 103 0.83 -7.25 1.58
C ILE A 103 2.17 -6.55 1.81
N SER A 104 2.98 -6.51 0.77
CA SER A 104 4.22 -5.72 0.70
C SER A 104 4.10 -4.71 -0.43
N SER A 105 4.29 -3.43 -0.14
CA SER A 105 4.23 -2.35 -1.12
C SER A 105 5.57 -1.63 -1.19
N LEU A 106 6.12 -1.45 -2.38
CA LEU A 106 7.34 -0.68 -2.62
C LEU A 106 6.98 0.55 -3.45
N ASP A 107 7.05 1.73 -2.85
CA ASP A 107 6.93 3.01 -3.57
C ASP A 107 8.25 3.34 -4.26
N LEU A 108 8.26 3.30 -5.59
CA LEU A 108 9.46 3.55 -6.40
C LEU A 108 9.90 5.01 -6.40
N LYS A 109 9.02 5.97 -6.09
CA LYS A 109 9.39 7.39 -6.02
C LYS A 109 10.05 7.72 -4.68
N GLN A 110 9.52 7.18 -3.59
CA GLN A 110 10.00 7.47 -2.24
C GLN A 110 11.01 6.43 -1.73
N SER A 111 11.20 5.32 -2.45
CA SER A 111 12.01 4.17 -2.01
C SER A 111 11.58 3.60 -0.64
N ILE A 112 10.27 3.63 -0.37
CA ILE A 112 9.69 3.15 0.89
C ILE A 112 9.08 1.77 0.68
N LEU A 113 9.53 0.80 1.50
CA LEU A 113 8.92 -0.52 1.62
C LEU A 113 7.96 -0.53 2.81
N THR A 114 6.68 -0.80 2.55
CA THR A 114 5.65 -0.98 3.58
C THR A 114 5.21 -2.45 3.64
N LEU A 115 5.39 -3.08 4.79
CA LEU A 115 4.92 -4.44 5.05
C LEU A 115 3.66 -4.40 5.90
N SER A 116 2.70 -5.26 5.60
CA SER A 116 1.50 -5.39 6.42
C SER A 116 0.90 -6.78 6.36
N GLN A 117 0.41 -7.22 7.51
CA GLN A 117 -0.28 -8.48 7.68
C GLN A 117 -1.54 -8.22 8.50
N PHE A 118 -2.66 -8.78 8.05
CA PHE A 118 -3.94 -8.63 8.75
C PHE A 118 -4.85 -9.80 8.43
N SER A 119 -5.75 -10.12 9.35
CA SER A 119 -6.85 -11.06 9.09
C SER A 119 -7.92 -10.41 8.23
N ASP A 120 -8.40 -11.14 7.23
CA ASP A 120 -9.45 -10.71 6.31
C ASP A 120 -10.58 -11.75 6.23
N SER A 121 -11.69 -11.35 5.63
CA SER A 121 -12.81 -12.25 5.33
C SER A 121 -12.59 -12.98 4.01
N ASN A 122 -13.46 -13.95 3.71
CA ASN A 122 -13.49 -14.60 2.39
C ASN A 122 -13.88 -13.66 1.24
N THR A 123 -14.32 -12.42 1.52
CA THR A 123 -14.62 -11.38 0.52
C THR A 123 -13.41 -10.47 0.26
N TYR A 124 -12.37 -10.53 1.10
CA TYR A 124 -11.13 -9.76 0.98
C TYR A 124 -11.32 -8.24 0.93
N GLU A 125 -12.36 -7.72 1.59
CA GLU A 125 -12.71 -6.29 1.56
C GLU A 125 -11.59 -5.40 2.09
N LYS A 126 -10.88 -5.83 3.14
CA LYS A 126 -9.76 -5.07 3.70
C LYS A 126 -8.58 -5.05 2.72
N THR A 127 -8.32 -6.17 2.07
CA THR A 127 -7.31 -6.29 1.01
C THR A 127 -7.63 -5.34 -0.15
N MET A 128 -8.87 -5.35 -0.65
CA MET A 128 -9.27 -4.44 -1.74
C MET A 128 -9.14 -2.97 -1.33
N ALA A 129 -9.63 -2.61 -0.14
CA ALA A 129 -9.52 -1.24 0.38
C ALA A 129 -8.05 -0.78 0.47
N LYS A 130 -7.16 -1.66 0.94
CA LYS A 130 -5.73 -1.36 1.02
C LYS A 130 -5.10 -1.19 -0.37
N LEU A 131 -5.49 -2.00 -1.35
CA LEU A 131 -5.01 -1.85 -2.72
C LEU A 131 -5.50 -0.56 -3.40
N TYR A 132 -6.75 -0.14 -3.16
CA TYR A 132 -7.24 1.15 -3.64
C TYR A 132 -6.42 2.31 -3.06
N HIS A 133 -6.04 2.23 -1.78
CA HIS A 133 -5.19 3.24 -1.15
C HIS A 133 -3.76 3.25 -1.72
N LEU A 134 -3.17 2.07 -1.92
CA LEU A 134 -1.81 1.93 -2.46
C LEU A 134 -1.72 2.28 -3.96
N ASN A 135 -2.83 2.18 -4.69
CA ASN A 135 -2.94 2.46 -6.12
C ASN A 135 -1.80 1.82 -6.96
N PRO A 136 -1.70 0.48 -7.00
CA PRO A 136 -0.54 -0.22 -7.55
C PRO A 136 -0.36 -0.03 -9.06
N LEU A 137 0.90 0.03 -9.48
CA LEU A 137 1.31 -0.08 -10.89
C LEU A 137 1.14 -1.51 -11.41
N GLU A 138 1.50 -2.49 -10.59
CA GLU A 138 1.35 -3.90 -10.86
C GLU A 138 1.26 -4.69 -9.55
N ILE A 139 0.64 -5.87 -9.63
CA ILE A 139 0.41 -6.75 -8.49
C ILE A 139 1.18 -8.05 -8.70
N LEU A 140 2.16 -8.31 -7.84
CA LEU A 140 2.96 -9.54 -7.85
C LEU A 140 2.26 -10.63 -7.04
N LEU A 141 2.06 -11.78 -7.66
CA LEU A 141 1.38 -12.93 -7.06
C LEU A 141 2.23 -14.20 -7.21
N PRO A 142 2.23 -15.10 -6.20
CA PRO A 142 2.88 -16.39 -6.36
C PRO A 142 2.19 -17.19 -7.46
N ASN A 143 2.96 -17.85 -8.33
CA ASN A 143 2.44 -18.66 -9.44
C ASN A 143 1.40 -19.69 -9.00
N THR A 144 1.63 -20.34 -7.86
CA THR A 144 0.67 -21.29 -7.24
C THR A 144 -0.71 -20.69 -6.94
N LEU A 145 -0.82 -19.37 -6.76
CA LEU A 145 -2.10 -18.67 -6.58
C LEU A 145 -2.75 -18.38 -7.93
N CYS A 146 -1.97 -17.97 -8.92
CA CYS A 146 -2.43 -17.70 -10.29
C CYS A 146 -2.92 -18.96 -11.02
N GLU A 147 -2.31 -20.11 -10.75
CA GLU A 147 -2.68 -21.42 -11.32
C GLU A 147 -4.03 -21.92 -10.78
N SER A 148 -4.41 -21.50 -9.57
CA SER A 148 -5.65 -21.93 -8.92
C SER A 148 -6.86 -21.18 -9.48
N VAL A 149 -7.59 -21.84 -10.37
CA VAL A 149 -8.77 -21.29 -11.06
C VAL A 149 -9.89 -20.82 -10.13
N ASN A 150 -9.95 -21.38 -8.92
CA ASN A 150 -10.98 -21.12 -7.91
C ASN A 150 -10.46 -20.33 -6.70
N ASN A 151 -9.24 -19.76 -6.78
CA ASN A 151 -8.73 -18.94 -5.69
C ASN A 151 -9.54 -17.63 -5.60
N LYS A 152 -10.23 -17.46 -4.48
CA LYS A 152 -11.15 -16.33 -4.26
C LYS A 152 -10.42 -14.98 -4.29
N LEU A 153 -9.22 -14.90 -3.70
CA LEU A 153 -8.41 -13.69 -3.73
C LEU A 153 -8.05 -13.32 -5.19
N PHE A 154 -7.59 -14.28 -5.98
CA PHE A 154 -7.29 -14.04 -7.40
C PHE A 154 -8.51 -13.54 -8.17
N ILE A 155 -9.69 -14.13 -7.95
CA ILE A 155 -10.94 -13.69 -8.55
C ILE A 155 -11.25 -12.23 -8.15
N GLN A 156 -11.19 -11.90 -6.86
CA GLN A 156 -11.46 -10.54 -6.38
C GLN A 156 -10.49 -9.51 -6.98
N LEU A 157 -9.20 -9.85 -7.11
CA LEU A 157 -8.19 -8.96 -7.73
C LEU A 157 -8.48 -8.68 -9.21
N ASN A 158 -8.99 -9.67 -9.95
CA ASN A 158 -9.34 -9.48 -11.36
C ASN A 158 -10.62 -8.66 -11.53
N ILE A 159 -11.58 -8.79 -10.61
CA ILE A 159 -12.83 -8.02 -10.63
C ILE A 159 -12.57 -6.55 -10.27
N ASN A 160 -11.84 -6.31 -9.18
CA ASN A 160 -11.64 -4.94 -8.66
C ASN A 160 -10.58 -4.15 -9.41
N PHE A 161 -9.57 -4.81 -9.97
CA PHE A 161 -8.43 -4.14 -10.60
C PHE A 161 -8.17 -4.61 -12.04
N PRO A 162 -9.17 -4.65 -12.94
CA PRO A 162 -9.03 -5.29 -14.25
C PRO A 162 -7.91 -4.71 -15.13
N SER A 163 -7.61 -3.43 -14.96
CA SER A 163 -6.56 -2.73 -15.72
C SER A 163 -5.16 -2.85 -15.11
N ILE A 164 -5.05 -3.32 -13.86
CA ILE A 164 -3.75 -3.44 -13.18
C ILE A 164 -3.16 -4.81 -13.51
N PRO A 165 -1.93 -4.89 -14.08
CA PRO A 165 -1.26 -6.14 -14.40
C PRO A 165 -1.08 -7.03 -13.17
N LYS A 166 -1.35 -8.33 -13.33
CA LYS A 166 -1.01 -9.36 -12.34
C LYS A 166 0.20 -10.10 -12.86
N ILE A 167 1.31 -9.99 -12.13
CA ILE A 167 2.58 -10.58 -12.51
C ILE A 167 2.78 -11.85 -11.70
N SER A 168 2.95 -12.98 -12.38
CA SER A 168 3.18 -14.26 -11.72
C SER A 168 4.66 -14.44 -11.38
N VAL A 169 4.98 -14.60 -10.10
CA VAL A 169 6.34 -14.81 -9.59
C VAL A 169 6.44 -16.21 -8.98
N GLN A 170 7.58 -16.87 -9.17
CA GLN A 170 7.80 -18.23 -8.65
C GLN A 170 7.69 -18.27 -7.11
N ARG A 171 7.00 -19.27 -6.57
CA ARG A 171 6.70 -19.38 -5.13
C ARG A 171 7.95 -19.37 -4.23
N HIS A 172 9.10 -19.83 -4.72
CA HIS A 172 10.35 -19.87 -3.95
C HIS A 172 10.92 -18.46 -3.63
N TYR A 173 10.53 -17.42 -4.37
CA TYR A 173 10.87 -16.03 -4.04
C TYR A 173 10.04 -15.48 -2.87
N TYR A 174 8.89 -16.09 -2.54
CA TYR A 174 8.08 -15.74 -1.36
C TYR A 174 8.58 -16.50 -0.11
N ASN A 175 9.87 -16.42 0.16
CA ASN A 175 10.52 -17.07 1.30
C ASN A 175 10.74 -16.05 2.42
N GLU A 176 10.18 -16.32 3.60
CA GLU A 176 10.22 -15.44 4.76
C GLU A 176 11.65 -15.15 5.23
N SER A 177 12.49 -16.19 5.36
CA SER A 177 13.88 -16.07 5.81
C SER A 177 14.73 -15.24 4.83
N LYS A 178 14.60 -15.51 3.51
CA LYS A 178 15.29 -14.74 2.47
C LYS A 178 14.78 -13.29 2.41
N GLY A 179 13.47 -13.09 2.52
CA GLY A 179 12.86 -11.76 2.56
C GLY A 179 13.39 -10.92 3.72
N LEU A 180 13.42 -11.51 4.93
CA LEU A 180 13.97 -10.85 6.12
C LEU A 180 15.47 -10.56 5.96
N TYR A 181 16.24 -11.48 5.38
CA TYR A 181 17.64 -11.26 5.07
C TYR A 181 17.80 -10.02 4.17
N TYR A 182 17.05 -9.91 3.08
CA TYR A 182 17.13 -8.77 2.17
C TYR A 182 16.72 -7.46 2.82
N ILE A 183 15.65 -7.45 3.62
CA ILE A 183 15.24 -6.25 4.37
C ILE A 183 16.40 -5.76 5.25
N LYS A 184 17.05 -6.65 6.00
CA LYS A 184 18.17 -6.28 6.88
C LYS A 184 19.41 -5.75 6.14
N HIS A 185 19.63 -6.17 4.89
CA HIS A 185 20.83 -5.81 4.13
C HIS A 185 20.62 -4.67 3.13
N LEU A 186 19.37 -4.46 2.67
CA LEU A 186 19.03 -3.45 1.67
C LEU A 186 18.37 -2.20 2.28
N CYS A 187 17.72 -2.32 3.45
CA CYS A 187 17.22 -1.14 4.14
C CYS A 187 18.39 -0.28 4.62
N ALA A 188 18.28 1.03 4.44
CA ALA A 188 19.30 1.95 4.95
C ALA A 188 19.38 1.83 6.49
N SER A 189 20.58 2.03 7.03
CA SER A 189 20.87 1.93 8.46
C SER A 189 19.93 2.79 9.30
N GLU A 190 19.54 3.96 8.77
CA GLU A 190 18.68 4.93 9.46
C GLU A 190 17.23 4.43 9.59
N TYR A 191 16.81 3.46 8.78
CA TYR A 191 15.46 2.89 8.74
C TYR A 191 15.40 1.44 9.24
N THR A 192 16.46 0.94 9.88
CA THR A 192 16.53 -0.45 10.40
C THR A 192 15.62 -0.70 11.62
N ASN A 193 15.05 0.35 12.21
CA ASN A 193 14.06 0.21 13.28
C ASN A 193 12.72 -0.29 12.73
N ILE A 194 12.55 -1.61 12.74
CA ILE A 194 11.26 -2.27 12.55
C ILE A 194 10.41 -1.95 13.79
N GLU A 195 9.71 -0.82 13.79
CA GLU A 195 8.75 -0.50 14.84
C GLU A 195 7.47 -1.33 14.61
N LEU A 196 7.46 -2.52 15.21
CA LEU A 196 6.32 -3.41 15.23
C LEU A 196 5.25 -2.80 16.16
N GLN A 197 4.36 -1.95 15.65
CA GLN A 197 3.17 -1.52 16.40
C GLN A 197 2.19 -2.69 16.54
N ILE A 198 2.43 -3.55 17.53
CA ILE A 198 1.41 -4.47 18.03
C ILE A 198 0.53 -3.65 18.98
N SER A 199 -0.66 -3.25 18.50
CA SER A 199 -1.74 -2.86 19.39
C SER A 199 -2.12 -4.09 20.23
N THR A 200 -1.58 -4.19 21.43
CA THR A 200 -2.07 -5.10 22.45
C THR A 200 -3.55 -4.81 22.66
N LYS A 201 -4.41 -5.81 22.44
CA LYS A 201 -5.79 -5.80 22.92
C LYS A 201 -5.87 -6.68 24.16
#